data_AF-A0A7Y6ACZ1-F1
#
_entry.id   AF-A0A7Y6ACZ1-F1
#
_cell.length_a   1.000
_cell.length_b   1.000
_cell.length_c   1.000
_cell.angle_alpha   90.00
_cell.angle_beta   90.00
_cell.angle_gamma   90.00
#
_symmetry.space_group_name_H-M   'P 1'
#
loop_
_entity.id
_entity.type
_entity.pdbx_description
1 polymer ?
#
loop_
_entity_poly.entity_id
_entity_poly.type
_entity_poly.pdbx_seq_one_letter_code
_entity_poly.pdbx_strand_id
1 'polypeptide(L)'
;MGSTVAGILQISLLIAVLAGVHRPFGDYMAKVYSSDKHLRAERWAYKLIGANPDSGQRWGIYLRSVLAFSMFSVLGLYALLRFQDKLPWSLGFQPMKADQAFNTAASF
;
A
#
# COMPACT_ATOMS: atom_id res chain seq x y z
N MET A 1 19.98 -19.16 29.07
CA MET A 1 20.57 -18.90 27.73
C MET A 1 21.12 -17.48 27.73
N GLY A 2 22.35 -17.25 27.28
CA GLY A 2 22.92 -15.90 27.25
C GLY A 2 22.26 -15.01 26.19
N SER A 3 22.13 -13.72 26.47
CA SER A 3 21.53 -12.72 25.55
C SER A 3 22.16 -12.74 24.15
N THR A 4 23.48 -12.95 24.07
CA THR A 4 24.21 -13.09 22.80
C THR A 4 23.73 -14.28 21.96
N VAL A 5 23.52 -15.44 22.59
CA VAL A 5 23.09 -16.65 21.88
C VAL A 5 21.65 -16.49 21.38
N ALA A 6 20.77 -15.89 22.18
CA ALA A 6 19.41 -15.58 21.77
C ALA A 6 19.39 -14.61 20.57
N GLY A 7 20.21 -13.56 20.59
CA GLY A 7 20.33 -12.61 19.47
C GLY A 7 20.83 -13.26 18.18
N ILE A 8 21.85 -14.11 18.25
CA ILE A 8 22.37 -14.84 17.08
C ILE A 8 21.30 -15.75 16.49
N LEU A 9 20.58 -16.49 17.32
CA LEU A 9 19.49 -17.37 16.87
C LEU A 9 18.36 -16.58 16.23
N GLN A 10 17.97 -15.44 16.82
CA GLN A 10 16.93 -14.58 16.27
C GLN A 10 17.31 -14.01 14.89
N ILE A 11 18.54 -13.49 14.74
CA ILE A 11 19.02 -12.95 13.46
C ILE A 11 19.09 -14.06 12.41
N SER A 12 19.64 -15.22 12.77
CA SER A 12 19.75 -16.37 11.85
C SER A 12 18.38 -16.86 11.40
N LEU A 13 17.42 -16.95 12.33
CA LEU A 13 16.04 -17.31 12.03
C LEU A 13 15.37 -16.28 11.11
N LEU A 14 15.54 -14.98 11.38
CA LEU A 14 15.01 -13.92 10.53
C LEU A 14 15.55 -14.03 9.10
N ILE A 15 16.88 -14.19 8.94
CA ILE A 15 17.50 -14.35 7.62
C ILE A 15 16.98 -15.60 6.94
N ALA A 16 16.88 -16.74 7.65
CA ALA A 16 16.37 -17.98 7.09
C ALA A 16 14.92 -17.85 6.62
N VAL A 17 14.06 -17.18 7.38
CA VAL A 17 12.66 -16.94 7.01
C VAL A 17 12.55 -16.00 5.81
N LEU A 18 13.31 -14.89 5.79
CA LEU A 18 13.36 -13.99 4.62
C LEU A 18 13.88 -14.72 3.38
N ALA A 19 14.94 -15.52 3.53
CA ALA A 19 15.47 -16.37 2.48
C ALA A 19 14.46 -17.42 2.00
N GLY A 20 13.62 -17.95 2.90
CA GLY A 20 12.55 -18.87 2.53
C GLY A 20 11.41 -18.20 1.76
N VAL A 21 11.01 -17.00 2.15
CA VAL A 21 9.81 -16.31 1.61
C VAL A 21 10.11 -15.51 0.34
N HIS A 22 11.29 -14.91 0.20
CA HIS A 22 11.57 -14.02 -0.95
C HIS A 22 11.42 -14.73 -2.29
N ARG A 23 11.78 -16.02 -2.38
CA ARG A 23 11.72 -16.78 -3.63
C ARG A 23 10.30 -17.08 -4.10
N PRO A 24 9.43 -17.78 -3.33
CA PRO A 24 8.06 -18.05 -3.79
C PRO A 24 7.27 -16.76 -4.00
N PHE A 25 7.48 -15.73 -3.18
CA PHE A 25 6.82 -14.45 -3.33
C PHE A 25 7.32 -13.70 -4.57
N GLY A 26 8.63 -13.70 -4.82
CA GLY A 26 9.24 -13.12 -6.01
C GLY A 26 8.78 -13.80 -7.31
N ASP A 27 8.77 -15.13 -7.34
CA ASP A 27 8.29 -15.91 -8.48
C ASP A 27 6.80 -15.63 -8.75
N TYR A 28 5.99 -15.49 -7.69
CA TYR A 28 4.59 -15.08 -7.80
C TYR A 28 4.44 -13.66 -8.36
N MET A 29 5.19 -12.69 -7.82
CA MET A 29 5.18 -11.31 -8.34
C MET A 29 5.58 -11.26 -9.82
N ALA A 30 6.63 -11.98 -10.21
CA ALA A 30 7.06 -12.07 -11.59
C ALA A 30 5.93 -12.60 -12.49
N LYS A 31 5.22 -13.64 -12.07
CA LYS A 31 4.06 -14.18 -12.79
C LYS A 31 2.90 -13.17 -12.88
N VAL A 32 2.60 -12.44 -11.80
CA VAL A 32 1.53 -11.42 -11.79
C VAL A 32 1.86 -10.28 -12.75
N TYR A 33 3.09 -9.77 -12.76
CA TYR A 33 3.47 -8.63 -13.59
C TYR A 33 3.76 -8.95 -15.06
N SER A 34 3.99 -10.23 -15.41
CA SER A 34 4.30 -10.66 -16.78
C SER A 34 3.19 -11.48 -17.46
N SER A 35 2.12 -11.81 -16.74
CA SER A 35 1.01 -12.59 -17.30
C SER A 35 0.13 -11.75 -18.21
N ASP A 36 0.00 -12.18 -19.47
CA ASP A 36 -0.97 -11.61 -20.43
C ASP A 36 -2.42 -12.05 -20.16
N LYS A 37 -2.66 -12.87 -19.13
CA LYS A 37 -3.98 -13.40 -18.79
C LYS A 37 -4.63 -12.61 -17.67
N HIS A 38 -5.78 -12.01 -17.97
CA HIS A 38 -6.63 -11.37 -16.96
C HIS A 38 -7.76 -12.28 -16.49
N LEU A 39 -7.90 -12.40 -15.16
CA LEU A 39 -9.00 -13.10 -14.50
C LEU A 39 -10.33 -12.38 -14.73
N ARG A 40 -11.46 -13.08 -14.60
CA ARG A 40 -12.79 -12.47 -14.79
C ARG A 40 -13.02 -11.33 -13.80
N ALA A 41 -12.62 -11.50 -12.54
CA ALA A 41 -12.74 -10.47 -11.50
C ALA A 41 -11.90 -9.21 -11.82
N GLU A 42 -10.69 -9.38 -12.35
CA GLU A 42 -9.83 -8.28 -12.78
C GLU A 42 -10.49 -7.47 -13.90
N ARG A 43 -11.01 -8.14 -14.93
CA ARG A 43 -11.72 -7.48 -16.04
C ARG A 43 -12.92 -6.67 -15.57
N TRP A 44 -13.65 -7.17 -14.57
CA TRP A 44 -14.74 -6.41 -13.94
C TRP A 44 -14.22 -5.16 -13.22
N ALA A 45 -13.14 -5.30 -12.43
CA ALA A 45 -12.53 -4.16 -11.76
C ALA A 45 -12.04 -3.10 -12.76
N TYR A 46 -11.30 -3.51 -13.80
CA TYR A 46 -10.82 -2.62 -14.86
C TYR A 46 -11.96 -1.85 -15.52
N LYS A 47 -13.07 -2.54 -15.83
CA LYS A 47 -14.25 -1.90 -16.41
C LYS A 47 -14.90 -0.88 -15.47
N LEU A 48 -14.98 -1.17 -14.17
CA LEU A 48 -15.57 -0.26 -13.18
C LEU A 48 -14.74 1.00 -12.98
N ILE A 49 -13.42 0.88 -12.97
CA ILE A 49 -12.51 2.03 -12.80
C ILE A 49 -12.13 2.69 -14.14
N GLY A 50 -12.59 2.14 -15.27
CA GLY A 50 -12.25 2.61 -16.61
C GLY A 50 -10.79 2.40 -17.02
N ALA A 51 -10.10 1.43 -16.41
CA ALA A 51 -8.71 1.12 -16.74
C ALA A 51 -8.63 0.20 -17.97
N ASN A 52 -7.66 0.45 -18.85
CA ASN A 52 -7.28 -0.46 -19.92
C ASN A 52 -5.99 -1.22 -19.50
N PRO A 53 -6.07 -2.52 -19.18
CA PRO A 53 -4.92 -3.28 -18.71
C PRO A 53 -3.86 -3.51 -19.79
N ASP A 54 -4.24 -3.47 -21.07
CA ASP A 54 -3.33 -3.68 -22.19
C ASP A 54 -2.61 -2.37 -22.62
N SER A 55 -2.89 -1.25 -21.96
CA SER A 55 -2.28 0.04 -22.29
C SER A 55 -0.91 0.21 -21.64
N GLY A 56 0.13 0.38 -22.47
CA GLY A 56 1.46 0.74 -21.99
C GLY A 56 1.50 2.19 -21.49
N GLN A 57 2.14 2.42 -20.33
CA GLN A 57 2.28 3.74 -19.74
C GLN A 57 3.69 4.30 -19.97
N ARG A 58 3.79 5.47 -20.63
CA ARG A 58 5.07 6.20 -20.74
C ARG A 58 5.47 6.70 -19.36
N TRP A 59 6.77 6.73 -19.07
CA TRP A 59 7.31 7.12 -17.74
C TRP A 59 6.72 8.43 -17.19
N GLY A 60 6.54 9.45 -18.05
CA GLY A 60 6.00 10.74 -17.63
C GLY A 60 4.51 10.68 -17.25
N ILE A 61 3.74 9.81 -17.90
CA ILE A 61 2.35 9.53 -17.51
C ILE A 61 2.36 8.75 -16.19
N TYR A 62 3.23 7.76 -16.04
CA TYR A 62 3.37 6.97 -14.81
C TYR A 62 3.68 7.86 -13.60
N LEU A 63 4.70 8.72 -13.71
CA LEU A 63 5.06 9.66 -12.65
C LEU A 63 3.88 10.59 -12.27
N ARG A 64 3.20 11.17 -13.27
CA ARG A 64 2.05 12.03 -13.02
C ARG A 64 0.89 11.28 -12.35
N SER A 65 0.62 10.05 -12.78
CA SER A 65 -0.41 9.21 -12.17
C SER A 65 -0.08 8.88 -10.71
N VAL A 66 1.16 8.51 -10.41
CA VAL A 66 1.59 8.25 -9.03
C VAL A 66 1.48 9.50 -8.17
N LEU A 67 1.98 10.65 -8.64
CA LEU A 67 1.89 11.91 -7.91
C LEU A 67 0.44 12.36 -7.67
N ALA A 68 -0.41 12.25 -8.69
CA ALA A 68 -1.83 12.57 -8.56
C ALA A 68 -2.51 11.64 -7.55
N PHE A 69 -2.30 10.33 -7.66
CA PHE A 69 -2.85 9.35 -6.73
C PHE A 69 -2.39 9.61 -5.29
N SER A 70 -1.09 9.82 -5.07
CA SER A 70 -0.55 10.17 -3.76
C SER A 70 -1.16 11.46 -3.21
N MET A 71 -1.27 12.51 -4.03
CA MET A 71 -1.88 13.77 -3.60
C MET A 71 -3.34 13.57 -3.16
N PHE A 72 -4.15 12.84 -3.96
CA PHE A 72 -5.54 12.55 -3.59
C PHE A 72 -5.65 11.65 -2.35
N SER A 73 -4.75 10.67 -2.17
CA SER A 73 -4.71 9.82 -0.99
C SER A 73 -4.39 10.62 0.28
N VAL A 74 -3.37 11.47 0.24
CA VAL A 74 -3.00 12.35 1.38
C VAL A 74 -4.15 13.31 1.71
N LEU A 75 -4.72 13.97 0.69
CA LEU A 75 -5.85 14.88 0.90
C LEU A 75 -7.10 14.15 1.42
N GLY A 76 -7.37 12.95 0.90
CA GLY A 76 -8.47 12.10 1.32
C GLY A 76 -8.33 11.66 2.79
N LEU A 77 -7.15 11.19 3.17
CA LEU A 77 -6.86 10.80 4.56
C LEU A 77 -6.87 12.02 5.49
N TYR A 78 -6.31 13.15 5.07
CA TYR A 78 -6.38 14.40 5.83
C TYR A 78 -7.83 14.81 6.09
N ALA A 79 -8.68 14.80 5.06
CA ALA A 79 -10.10 15.10 5.20
C ALA A 79 -10.80 14.11 6.13
N LEU A 80 -10.53 12.81 6.00
CA LEU A 80 -11.06 11.78 6.88
C LEU A 80 -10.73 12.07 8.35
N LEU A 81 -9.47 12.41 8.66
CA LEU A 81 -9.02 12.73 10.02
C LEU A 81 -9.62 14.04 10.55
N ARG A 82 -9.82 15.02 9.68
CA ARG A 82 -10.41 16.33 10.05
C ARG A 82 -11.91 16.29 10.24
N PHE A 83 -12.60 15.36 9.58
CA PHE A 83 -14.04 15.16 9.69
C PHE A 83 -14.42 13.88 10.43
N GLN A 84 -13.45 13.24 11.09
CA GLN A 84 -13.63 11.95 11.78
C GLN A 84 -14.77 11.99 12.80
N ASP A 85 -14.94 13.12 13.48
CA ASP A 85 -15.99 13.38 14.46
C ASP A 85 -17.41 13.33 13.87
N LYS A 86 -17.54 13.61 12.57
CA LYS A 86 -18.80 13.65 11.83
C LYS A 86 -19.11 12.37 11.06
N LEU A 87 -18.16 11.44 10.97
CA LEU A 87 -18.33 10.20 10.25
C LEU A 87 -19.16 9.19 11.05
N PRO A 88 -19.87 8.27 10.37
CA PRO A 88 -20.50 7.13 11.04
C PRO A 88 -19.43 6.34 11.82
N TRP A 89 -19.82 5.81 12.97
CA TRP A 89 -18.93 5.15 13.94
C TRP A 89 -17.92 6.04 14.66
N SER A 90 -18.12 7.36 14.66
CA SER A 90 -17.43 8.25 15.61
C SER A 90 -17.78 7.87 17.06
N LEU A 91 -16.76 7.62 17.87
CA LEU A 91 -16.88 7.28 19.30
C LEU A 91 -16.92 8.53 20.20
N GLY A 92 -17.24 9.70 19.65
CA GLY A 92 -17.26 10.98 20.38
C GLY A 92 -15.90 11.64 20.57
N PHE A 93 -14.87 11.18 19.86
CA PHE A 93 -13.56 11.85 19.86
C PHE A 93 -13.59 13.15 19.07
N GLN A 94 -12.79 14.12 19.51
CA GLN A 94 -12.55 15.36 18.76
C GLN A 94 -11.72 15.07 17.51
N PRO A 95 -11.91 15.85 16.42
CA PRO A 95 -11.12 15.67 15.21
C PRO A 95 -9.65 16.01 15.46
N MET A 96 -8.74 15.27 14.83
CA MET A 96 -7.30 15.44 15.03
C MET A 96 -6.84 16.82 14.58
N LYS A 97 -6.01 17.52 15.38
CA LYS A 97 -5.53 18.88 15.07
C LYS A 97 -4.89 18.94 13.68
N ALA A 98 -5.00 20.09 13.01
CA ALA A 98 -4.68 20.22 11.59
C ALA A 98 -3.22 19.87 11.25
N ASP A 99 -2.28 20.29 12.08
CA ASP A 99 -0.85 19.98 11.98
C ASP A 99 -0.58 18.47 12.14
N GLN A 100 -1.17 17.85 13.15
CA GLN A 100 -1.04 16.42 13.39
C GLN A 100 -1.70 15.61 12.26
N ALA A 101 -2.90 16.01 11.82
CA ALA A 101 -3.62 15.39 10.71
C ALA A 101 -2.83 15.44 9.40
N PHE A 102 -2.16 16.57 9.12
CA PHE A 102 -1.30 16.67 7.95
C PHE A 102 -0.09 15.74 8.07
N ASN A 103 0.59 15.72 9.22
CA ASN A 103 1.76 14.86 9.43
C ASN A 103 1.41 13.37 9.31
N THR A 104 0.30 12.95 9.91
CA THR A 104 -0.22 11.58 9.78
C THR A 104 -0.59 11.28 8.34
N ALA A 105 -1.36 12.15 7.67
CA ALA A 105 -1.78 11.90 6.29
C ALA A 105 -0.61 11.83 5.30
N ALA A 106 0.48 12.57 5.53
CA ALA A 106 1.67 12.50 4.69
C ALA A 106 2.56 11.28 4.98
N SER A 107 2.43 10.66 6.16
CA SER A 107 3.25 9.51 6.57
C SER A 107 2.72 8.17 6.07
N PHE A 108 1.42 8.09 5.77
CA PHE A 108 0.70 6.89 5.33
C PHE A 108 0.24 7.02 3.88
#